data_AF-A0PJA0-F1
#
_entry.id   AF-A0PJA0-F1
#
_cell.length_a   1.000
_cell.length_b   1.000
_cell.length_c   1.000
_cell.angle_alpha   90.00
_cell.angle_beta   90.00
_cell.angle_gamma   90.00
#
_symmetry.space_group_name_H-M   'P 1'
#
loop_
_entity.id
_entity.type
_entity.pdbx_description
1 polymer ?
#
loop_
_entity_poly.entity_id
_entity_poly.type
_entity_poly.pdbx_seq_one_letter_code
_entity_poly.pdbx_strand_id
1 'polypeptide(L)'
;MPLFLSALLVLLLVALSALFLGRWLVVRLATRWCQRKLQAELKIGSFRFFWIQNVSLKFQQHRQTVEIDNLWISSKLLSHDLPNYVALCFGEVRIRTDLQKVSSLSAPFSQNTEVEQKELSLSPSLLKIFCQLFSIHVDAINIMVLKVATSESLWHIQISRSRFLLDSDGKSLICKVNLSKINSKVLKSGQLEDTCLVELSLALDLRLQVSVSSWHLTAVTVDVWTLHAELHEGLFHSQLLCHAPGRISKSVSCSDLTENFAEPTLPGLYLLQRLPDQVKVKMENTSVVLSMNSQKRHLTWTLKLLHFLYHRDEDQLPLRSFTANYDMAQMSTELLLEDGLLLSQSRQRIVCLNSLKANVQVTTIDLSASLVLNTCIIHYRHQEFSHWLLMLALETQGASSPDLKQKK
;
A
#
# COMPACT_ATOMS: atom_id res chain seq x y z
N MET A 1 39.29 16.90 52.47
CA MET A 1 38.95 15.94 51.40
C MET A 1 37.65 15.14 51.59
N PRO A 2 37.21 14.71 52.81
CA PRO A 2 36.02 13.85 52.92
C PRO A 2 34.67 14.57 52.65
N LEU A 3 34.57 15.87 52.95
CA LEU A 3 33.36 16.68 52.72
C LEU A 3 33.06 16.91 51.23
N PHE A 4 34.09 17.07 50.41
CA PHE A 4 33.90 17.21 48.95
C PHE A 4 33.41 15.91 48.32
N LEU A 5 33.91 14.77 48.81
CA LEU A 5 33.54 13.45 48.34
C LEU A 5 32.11 13.09 48.78
N SER A 6 31.69 13.48 49.99
CA SER A 6 30.30 13.31 50.43
C SER A 6 29.34 14.22 49.68
N ALA A 7 29.70 15.48 49.41
CA ALA A 7 28.87 16.39 48.63
C ALA A 7 28.68 15.88 47.18
N LEU A 8 29.73 15.35 46.57
CA LEU A 8 29.66 14.77 45.22
C LEU A 8 28.78 13.50 45.20
N LEU A 9 28.87 12.66 46.23
CA LEU A 9 28.03 11.47 46.37
C LEU A 9 26.54 11.82 46.55
N VAL A 10 26.25 12.84 47.37
CA VAL A 10 24.88 13.34 47.56
C VAL A 10 24.33 13.91 46.25
N LEU A 11 25.12 14.69 45.53
CA LEU A 11 24.70 15.25 44.24
C LEU A 11 24.44 14.16 43.19
N LEU A 12 25.24 13.09 43.21
CA LEU A 12 25.07 11.93 42.33
C LEU A 12 23.81 11.12 42.69
N LEU A 13 23.51 10.95 43.99
CA LEU A 13 22.27 10.32 44.46
C LEU A 13 21.02 11.16 44.13
N VAL A 14 21.10 12.48 44.24
CA VAL A 14 20.03 13.39 43.82
C VAL A 14 19.82 13.31 42.31
N ALA A 15 20.89 13.28 41.52
CA ALA A 15 20.79 13.12 40.06
C ALA A 15 20.19 11.76 39.68
N LEU A 16 20.62 10.67 40.32
CA LEU A 16 20.07 9.33 40.08
C LEU A 16 18.60 9.25 40.47
N SER A 17 18.21 9.74 41.65
CA SER A 17 16.81 9.74 42.09
C SER A 17 15.92 10.58 41.18
N ALA A 18 16.39 11.75 40.75
CA ALA A 18 15.68 12.59 39.77
C ALA A 18 15.47 11.87 38.43
N LEU A 19 16.48 11.12 37.95
CA LEU A 19 16.37 10.30 36.74
C LEU A 19 15.35 9.16 36.89
N PHE A 20 15.34 8.46 38.03
CA PHE A 20 14.36 7.40 38.30
C PHE A 20 12.94 7.94 38.40
N LEU A 21 12.75 9.06 39.11
CA LEU A 21 11.45 9.73 39.24
C LEU A 21 10.94 10.25 37.90
N GLY A 22 11.79 10.92 37.12
CA GLY A 22 11.45 11.40 35.78
C GLY A 22 11.03 10.26 34.86
N ARG A 23 11.81 9.17 34.84
CA ARG A 23 11.48 7.96 34.07
C ARG A 23 10.13 7.36 34.49
N TRP A 24 9.88 7.23 35.80
CA TRP A 24 8.61 6.72 36.30
C TRP A 24 7.43 7.59 35.88
N LEU A 25 7.60 8.91 35.94
CA LEU A 25 6.58 9.88 35.54
C LEU A 25 6.23 9.77 34.05
N VAL A 26 7.25 9.64 33.18
CA VAL A 26 7.07 9.49 31.73
C VAL A 26 6.30 8.21 31.39
N VAL A 27 6.65 7.08 32.01
CA VAL A 27 5.92 5.82 31.80
C VAL A 27 4.46 5.94 32.26
N ARG A 28 4.22 6.58 33.40
CA ARG A 28 2.87 6.79 33.94
C ARG A 28 2.03 7.76 33.10
N LEU A 29 2.66 8.80 32.55
CA LEU A 29 2.02 9.72 31.62
C LEU A 29 1.69 9.03 30.29
N ALA A 30 2.63 8.27 29.71
CA ALA A 30 2.44 7.54 28.46
C ALA A 30 1.30 6.50 28.58
N THR A 31 1.29 5.72 29.66
CA THR A 31 0.21 4.75 29.95
C THR A 31 -1.14 5.43 30.13
N ARG A 32 -1.22 6.51 30.92
CA ARG A 32 -2.47 7.28 31.09
C ARG A 32 -2.94 7.93 29.80
N TRP A 33 -2.02 8.47 29.00
CA TRP A 33 -2.34 9.07 27.71
C TRP A 33 -2.86 8.03 26.73
N CYS A 34 -2.23 6.86 26.67
CA CYS A 34 -2.67 5.76 25.83
C CYS A 34 -4.04 5.20 26.25
N GLN A 35 -4.27 5.05 27.56
CA GLN A 35 -5.59 4.65 28.07
C GLN A 35 -6.68 5.67 27.75
N ARG A 36 -6.38 6.98 27.88
CA ARG A 36 -7.36 8.05 27.62
C ARG A 36 -7.64 8.26 26.14
N LYS A 37 -6.60 8.24 25.29
CA LYS A 37 -6.72 8.62 23.87
C LYS A 37 -7.00 7.42 22.96
N LEU A 38 -6.44 6.24 23.28
CA LEU A 38 -6.47 5.06 22.42
C LEU A 38 -7.32 3.91 23.00
N GLN A 39 -7.85 4.05 24.22
CA GLN A 39 -8.58 2.99 24.95
C GLN A 39 -7.84 1.64 24.94
N ALA A 40 -6.49 1.70 24.98
CA ALA A 40 -5.62 0.55 24.86
C ALA A 40 -4.84 0.31 26.16
N GLU A 41 -4.60 -0.95 26.49
CA GLU A 41 -3.63 -1.33 27.52
C GLU A 41 -2.23 -1.32 26.93
N LEU A 42 -1.43 -0.35 27.39
CA LEU A 42 -0.01 -0.26 27.09
C LEU A 42 0.78 -0.99 28.20
N LYS A 43 1.45 -2.09 27.85
CA LYS A 43 2.48 -2.71 28.70
C LYS A 43 3.84 -2.40 28.11
N ILE A 44 4.72 -1.83 28.94
CA ILE A 44 6.11 -1.55 28.59
C ILE A 44 6.96 -2.49 29.44
N GLY A 45 7.77 -3.34 28.81
CA GLY A 45 8.64 -4.27 29.52
C GLY A 45 9.80 -3.56 30.20
N SER A 46 10.63 -2.84 29.44
CA SER A 46 11.76 -2.08 29.99
C SER A 46 11.97 -0.75 29.25
N PHE A 47 12.46 0.27 29.95
CA PHE A 47 12.70 1.61 29.40
C PHE A 47 14.09 2.08 29.80
N ARG A 48 15.09 2.03 28.93
CA ARG A 48 16.40 2.68 29.13
C ARG A 48 16.40 4.09 28.51
N PHE A 49 17.44 4.89 28.78
CA PHE A 49 17.53 6.31 28.42
C PHE A 49 17.12 6.67 26.98
N PHE A 50 17.43 5.82 25.99
CA PHE A 50 17.04 6.01 24.59
C PHE A 50 16.52 4.71 23.93
N TRP A 51 16.18 3.70 24.75
CA TRP A 51 15.86 2.36 24.27
C TRP A 51 14.68 1.79 25.07
N ILE A 52 13.56 1.52 24.41
CA ILE A 52 12.38 0.88 25.01
C ILE A 52 12.29 -0.55 24.49
N GLN A 53 12.04 -1.52 25.37
CA GLN A 53 11.89 -2.93 25.00
C GLN A 53 10.49 -3.43 25.33
N ASN A 54 10.00 -4.32 24.47
CA ASN A 54 8.76 -5.09 24.66
C ASN A 54 7.58 -4.19 24.99
N VAL A 55 7.22 -3.34 24.05
CA VAL A 55 6.01 -2.53 24.14
C VAL A 55 4.86 -3.32 23.53
N SER A 56 3.91 -3.77 24.35
CA SER A 56 2.69 -4.41 23.86
C SER A 56 1.49 -3.50 24.07
N LEU A 57 0.81 -3.14 22.99
CA LEU A 57 -0.45 -2.43 22.95
C LEU A 57 -1.57 -3.43 22.69
N LYS A 58 -2.48 -3.58 23.64
CA LYS A 58 -3.67 -4.42 23.48
C LYS A 58 -4.92 -3.55 23.42
N PHE A 59 -5.63 -3.59 22.30
CA PHE A 59 -6.90 -2.89 22.11
C PHE A 59 -8.03 -3.83 22.52
N GLN A 60 -8.72 -3.52 23.62
CA GLN A 60 -9.76 -4.39 24.18
C GLN A 60 -10.99 -4.52 23.27
N GLN A 61 -11.33 -3.48 22.50
CA GLN A 61 -12.52 -3.45 21.65
C GLN A 61 -12.37 -4.26 20.34
N HIS A 62 -11.17 -4.35 19.77
CA HIS A 62 -10.96 -4.92 18.43
C HIS A 62 -10.13 -6.21 18.42
N ARG A 63 -9.77 -6.77 19.61
CA ARG A 63 -8.82 -7.89 19.75
C ARG A 63 -7.54 -7.72 18.91
N GLN A 64 -7.11 -6.48 18.74
CA GLN A 64 -5.86 -6.14 18.06
C GLN A 64 -4.74 -6.06 19.10
N THR A 65 -3.65 -6.77 18.85
CA THR A 65 -2.45 -6.67 19.68
C THR A 65 -1.28 -6.23 18.80
N VAL A 66 -0.73 -5.06 19.11
CA VAL A 66 0.49 -4.55 18.47
C VAL A 66 1.62 -4.73 19.46
N GLU A 67 2.57 -5.59 19.15
CA GLU A 67 3.78 -5.84 19.92
C GLU A 67 4.95 -5.19 19.19
N ILE A 68 5.77 -4.43 19.90
CA ILE A 68 6.98 -3.79 19.38
C ILE A 68 8.12 -4.26 20.27
N ASP A 69 9.05 -5.02 19.70
CA ASP A 69 10.12 -5.67 20.45
C ASP A 69 11.13 -4.63 20.97
N ASN A 70 11.54 -3.69 20.13
CA ASN A 70 12.48 -2.65 20.50
C ASN A 70 12.14 -1.32 19.81
N LEU A 71 12.27 -0.21 20.54
CA LEU A 71 12.23 1.15 20.04
C LEU A 71 13.49 1.86 20.50
N TRP A 72 14.26 2.45 19.58
CA TRP A 72 15.40 3.28 19.96
C TRP A 72 15.50 4.53 19.12
N ILE A 73 16.05 5.57 19.72
CA ILE A 73 16.37 6.80 19.01
C ILE A 73 17.86 6.72 18.68
N SER A 74 18.19 6.62 17.39
CA SER A 74 19.56 6.76 16.91
C SER A 74 19.79 8.20 16.45
N SER A 75 21.04 8.65 16.53
CA SER A 75 21.45 9.94 16.00
C SER A 75 22.63 9.77 15.05
N LYS A 76 22.76 10.68 14.09
CA LYS A 76 23.88 10.75 13.15
C LYS A 76 25.26 10.82 13.85
N LEU A 77 25.31 11.29 15.11
CA LEU A 77 26.53 11.27 15.92
C LEU A 77 26.95 9.87 16.39
N LEU A 78 26.01 8.92 16.48
CA LEU A 78 26.24 7.55 16.96
C LEU A 78 26.31 6.52 15.83
N SER A 79 25.75 6.83 14.66
CA SER A 79 25.78 5.95 13.49
C SER A 79 25.82 6.78 12.21
N HIS A 80 26.87 6.58 11.40
CA HIS A 80 27.14 7.38 10.19
C HIS A 80 26.25 7.04 8.99
N ASP A 81 25.44 5.97 9.08
CA ASP A 81 24.59 5.48 7.98
C ASP A 81 23.20 6.14 7.91
N LEU A 82 22.98 7.21 8.69
CA LEU A 82 21.68 7.88 8.81
C LEU A 82 21.55 9.08 7.87
N PRO A 83 20.43 9.18 7.12
CA PRO A 83 20.20 10.31 6.22
C PRO A 83 19.97 11.62 6.99
N ASN A 84 19.25 11.56 8.13
CA ASN A 84 18.87 12.72 8.95
C ASN A 84 19.56 12.69 10.34
N TYR A 85 19.52 13.81 11.07
CA TYR A 85 20.21 13.97 12.36
C TYR A 85 19.71 13.03 13.47
N VAL A 86 18.41 12.73 13.48
CA VAL A 86 17.75 11.84 14.45
C VAL A 86 16.89 10.84 13.68
N ALA A 87 17.04 9.57 14.02
CA ALA A 87 16.23 8.48 13.50
C ALA A 87 15.50 7.77 14.64
N LEU A 88 14.19 7.68 14.53
CA LEU A 88 13.39 6.80 15.38
C LEU A 88 13.39 5.42 14.74
N CYS A 89 14.12 4.49 15.35
CA CYS A 89 14.25 3.13 14.89
C CYS A 89 13.33 2.21 15.68
N PHE A 90 12.53 1.43 14.97
CA PHE A 90 11.69 0.37 15.49
C PHE A 90 12.33 -0.96 15.07
N GLY A 91 12.45 -1.90 16.00
CA GLY A 91 12.97 -3.24 15.72
C GLY A 91 11.94 -4.10 15.01
N GLU A 92 11.56 -5.20 15.63
CA GLU A 92 10.46 -6.03 15.14
C GLU A 92 9.12 -5.50 15.68
N VAL A 93 8.20 -5.20 14.76
CA VAL A 93 6.82 -4.79 15.06
C VAL A 93 5.88 -5.91 14.63
N ARG A 94 5.22 -6.58 15.58
CA ARG A 94 4.24 -7.63 15.34
C ARG A 94 2.83 -7.09 15.54
N ILE A 95 2.05 -7.02 14.47
CA ILE A 95 0.64 -6.63 14.52
C ILE A 95 -0.20 -7.89 14.37
N ARG A 96 -0.99 -8.24 15.39
CA ARG A 96 -1.95 -9.35 15.33
C ARG A 96 -3.38 -8.80 15.38
N THR A 97 -4.20 -9.21 14.44
CA THR A 97 -5.61 -8.81 14.34
C THR A 97 -6.50 -10.04 14.15
N ASP A 98 -7.57 -10.16 14.92
CA ASP A 98 -8.60 -11.21 14.79
C ASP A 98 -9.89 -10.60 14.23
N LEU A 99 -10.28 -10.97 13.01
CA LEU A 99 -11.39 -10.33 12.29
C LEU A 99 -12.78 -10.87 12.67
N GLN A 100 -12.90 -11.80 13.62
CA GLN A 100 -14.14 -12.54 13.91
C GLN A 100 -15.33 -11.68 14.42
N LYS A 101 -15.19 -10.35 14.55
CA LYS A 101 -16.24 -9.46 15.06
C LYS A 101 -16.29 -8.09 14.38
N VAL A 102 -15.96 -7.99 13.09
CA VAL A 102 -16.04 -6.72 12.33
C VAL A 102 -17.27 -6.65 11.40
N SER A 103 -18.08 -7.71 11.30
CA SER A 103 -19.29 -7.75 10.45
C SER A 103 -20.47 -6.86 10.91
N SER A 104 -20.28 -5.96 11.88
CA SER A 104 -21.32 -5.00 12.30
C SER A 104 -20.80 -3.60 12.60
N LEU A 105 -19.56 -3.26 12.22
CA LEU A 105 -18.98 -1.95 12.48
C LEU A 105 -18.39 -1.38 11.20
N SER A 106 -19.17 -0.51 10.57
CA SER A 106 -18.68 0.63 9.79
C SER A 106 -17.38 1.16 10.38
N ALA A 107 -16.42 1.48 9.50
CA ALA A 107 -15.14 2.10 9.85
C ALA A 107 -15.28 3.08 11.03
N PRO A 108 -14.53 2.93 12.14
CA PRO A 108 -14.60 3.87 13.27
C PRO A 108 -14.07 5.28 12.95
N PHE A 109 -13.76 5.58 11.68
CA PHE A 109 -13.32 6.89 11.20
C PHE A 109 -14.40 7.63 10.40
N SER A 110 -15.69 7.37 10.67
CA SER A 110 -16.78 8.20 10.15
C SER A 110 -17.89 8.47 11.18
N GLN A 111 -17.53 8.61 12.45
CA GLN A 111 -18.39 9.34 13.38
C GLN A 111 -18.03 10.82 13.27
N ASN A 112 -18.93 11.58 12.67
CA ASN A 112 -19.03 13.02 12.80
C ASN A 112 -18.98 13.37 14.28
N THR A 113 -17.77 13.66 14.74
CA THR A 113 -17.57 14.45 15.93
C THR A 113 -17.17 15.79 15.35
N GLU A 114 -18.07 16.79 15.42
CA GLU A 114 -17.70 18.20 15.45
C GLU A 114 -16.83 18.41 16.70
N VAL A 115 -15.64 17.83 16.68
CA VAL A 115 -14.52 18.26 17.49
C VAL A 115 -13.82 19.20 16.57
N GLU A 116 -13.83 20.49 16.93
CA GLU A 116 -13.00 21.52 16.32
C GLU A 116 -11.72 20.86 15.82
N GLN A 117 -11.58 20.80 14.49
CA GLN A 117 -10.31 20.53 13.86
C GLN A 117 -9.41 21.67 14.31
N LYS A 118 -8.75 21.46 15.45
CA LYS A 118 -7.56 22.19 15.80
C LYS A 118 -6.52 21.68 14.81
N GLU A 119 -6.62 22.20 13.58
CA GLU A 119 -5.57 22.14 12.59
C GLU A 119 -4.30 22.46 13.36
N LEU A 120 -3.43 21.45 13.50
CA LEU A 120 -2.10 21.68 14.01
C LEU A 120 -1.43 22.53 12.93
N SER A 121 -1.63 23.85 13.03
CA SER A 121 -1.02 24.88 12.19
C SER A 121 0.47 24.94 12.50
N LEU A 122 1.15 23.83 12.22
CA LEU A 122 2.60 23.75 12.26
C LEU A 122 3.09 24.75 11.23
N SER A 123 3.72 25.82 11.69
CA SER A 123 4.31 26.80 10.81
C SER A 123 5.26 26.11 9.81
N PRO A 124 5.30 26.53 8.54
CA PRO A 124 6.08 25.87 7.50
C PRO A 124 7.58 25.82 7.82
N SER A 125 8.09 26.77 8.60
CA SER A 125 9.48 26.79 9.10
C SER A 125 9.75 25.72 10.15
N LEU A 126 8.85 25.51 11.12
CA LEU A 126 8.98 24.41 12.09
C LEU A 126 8.85 23.06 11.38
N LEU A 127 7.92 22.93 10.44
CA LEU A 127 7.73 21.69 9.69
C LEU A 127 8.98 21.35 8.87
N LYS A 128 9.63 22.34 8.25
CA LYS A 128 10.94 22.18 7.60
C LYS A 128 12.01 21.64 8.55
N ILE A 129 12.12 22.21 9.74
CA ILE A 129 13.07 21.76 10.76
C ILE A 129 12.75 20.32 11.22
N PHE A 130 11.48 20.00 11.47
CA PHE A 130 11.07 18.65 11.86
C PHE A 130 11.35 17.62 10.75
N CYS A 131 11.03 17.91 9.49
CA CYS A 131 11.28 17.02 8.37
C CYS A 131 12.79 16.75 8.19
N GLN A 132 13.63 17.80 8.28
CA GLN A 132 15.09 17.65 8.15
C GLN A 132 15.73 16.89 9.32
N LEU A 133 15.16 16.96 10.52
CA LEU A 133 15.74 16.36 11.72
C LEU A 133 15.33 14.91 11.93
N PHE A 134 14.11 14.54 11.57
CA PHE A 134 13.54 13.24 11.93
C PHE A 134 13.45 12.30 10.72
N SER A 135 13.76 11.04 10.96
CA SER A 135 13.53 9.92 10.04
C SER A 135 12.97 8.75 10.83
N ILE A 136 12.11 7.94 10.21
CA ILE A 136 11.56 6.75 10.87
C ILE A 136 12.10 5.54 10.14
N HIS A 137 12.71 4.63 10.88
CA HIS A 137 13.26 3.39 10.38
C HIS A 137 12.57 2.23 11.11
N VAL A 138 12.10 1.23 10.39
CA VAL A 138 11.56 0.01 11.01
C VAL A 138 12.26 -1.20 10.39
N ASP A 139 12.92 -2.00 11.22
CA ASP A 139 13.73 -3.13 10.76
C ASP A 139 12.88 -4.28 10.24
N ALA A 140 11.79 -4.62 10.94
CA ALA A 140 10.84 -5.62 10.47
C ALA A 140 9.43 -5.33 10.98
N ILE A 141 8.43 -5.46 10.10
CA ILE A 141 7.00 -5.41 10.45
C ILE A 141 6.38 -6.73 10.05
N ASN A 142 5.84 -7.47 11.01
CA ASN A 142 5.16 -8.73 10.84
C ASN A 142 3.68 -8.54 11.18
N ILE A 143 2.82 -8.54 10.18
CA ILE A 143 1.38 -8.41 10.33
C ILE A 143 0.76 -9.79 10.15
N MET A 144 0.06 -10.27 11.16
CA MET A 144 -0.70 -11.51 11.15
C MET A 144 -2.17 -11.18 11.33
N VAL A 145 -2.97 -11.45 10.30
CA VAL A 145 -4.42 -11.29 10.37
C VAL A 145 -5.06 -12.67 10.29
N LEU A 146 -5.80 -13.02 11.34
CA LEU A 146 -6.55 -14.26 11.43
C LEU A 146 -7.97 -14.05 10.90
N LYS A 147 -8.51 -15.05 10.20
CA LYS A 147 -9.89 -15.10 9.71
C LYS A 147 -10.25 -13.95 8.75
N VAL A 148 -9.33 -13.58 7.86
CA VAL A 148 -9.57 -12.56 6.81
C VAL A 148 -10.69 -12.99 5.85
N ALA A 149 -10.73 -14.27 5.53
CA ALA A 149 -11.34 -14.81 4.33
C ALA A 149 -12.31 -15.96 4.61
N THR A 150 -11.84 -16.90 5.42
CA THR A 150 -12.58 -18.07 5.90
C THR A 150 -12.23 -18.26 7.38
N SER A 151 -13.03 -19.06 8.11
CA SER A 151 -12.82 -19.31 9.55
C SER A 151 -11.43 -19.86 9.91
N GLU A 152 -10.65 -20.32 8.93
CA GLU A 152 -9.34 -20.95 9.08
C GLU A 152 -8.24 -20.31 8.21
N SER A 153 -8.43 -19.08 7.71
CA SER A 153 -7.40 -18.37 6.92
C SER A 153 -6.44 -17.54 7.78
N LEU A 154 -5.14 -17.58 7.48
CA LEU A 154 -4.10 -16.74 8.07
C LEU A 154 -3.44 -15.91 6.98
N TRP A 155 -3.44 -14.59 7.13
CA TRP A 155 -2.69 -13.69 6.28
C TRP A 155 -1.45 -13.20 7.03
N HIS A 156 -0.27 -13.48 6.47
CA HIS A 156 1.01 -13.08 7.01
C HIS A 156 1.70 -12.11 6.06
N ILE A 157 1.92 -10.87 6.50
CA ILE A 157 2.69 -9.86 5.79
C ILE A 157 3.96 -9.60 6.57
N GLN A 158 5.11 -9.80 5.94
CA GLN A 158 6.41 -9.47 6.47
C GLN A 158 7.03 -8.37 5.62
N ILE A 159 7.26 -7.20 6.23
CA ILE A 159 7.94 -6.06 5.61
C ILE A 159 9.29 -5.95 6.30
N SER A 160 10.39 -6.08 5.56
CA SER A 160 11.75 -5.96 6.08
C SER A 160 12.39 -4.64 5.62
N ARG A 161 13.09 -4.00 6.56
CA ARG A 161 13.79 -2.71 6.42
C ARG A 161 12.95 -1.68 5.67
N SER A 162 12.02 -1.09 6.40
CA SER A 162 11.25 0.06 5.94
C SER A 162 11.89 1.36 6.42
N ARG A 163 11.94 2.35 5.54
CA ARG A 163 12.44 3.69 5.85
C ARG A 163 11.42 4.71 5.39
N PHE A 164 11.03 5.58 6.29
CA PHE A 164 10.12 6.69 6.03
C PHE A 164 10.89 7.99 6.25
N LEU A 165 11.06 8.74 5.17
CA LEU A 165 11.75 10.02 5.17
C LEU A 165 10.75 11.09 4.76
N LEU A 166 10.65 12.12 5.57
CA LEU A 166 9.86 13.31 5.27
C LEU A 166 10.84 14.43 4.98
N ASP A 167 10.75 15.03 3.81
CA ASP A 167 11.56 16.19 3.43
C ASP A 167 10.63 17.35 3.11
N SER A 168 11.07 18.58 3.35
CA SER A 168 10.27 19.76 3.08
C SER A 168 11.15 20.87 2.54
N ASP A 169 10.78 21.34 1.35
CA ASP A 169 11.41 22.48 0.69
C ASP A 169 10.71 23.81 1.07
N GLY A 170 9.84 23.80 2.08
CA GLY A 170 9.03 24.94 2.52
C GLY A 170 7.80 25.22 1.65
N LYS A 171 7.87 24.97 0.34
CA LYS A 171 6.72 25.04 -0.58
C LYS A 171 6.04 23.68 -0.80
N SER A 172 6.81 22.61 -0.85
CA SER A 172 6.29 21.23 -0.98
C SER A 172 6.88 20.31 0.08
N LEU A 173 6.07 19.34 0.52
CA LEU A 173 6.42 18.22 1.37
C LEU A 173 6.66 16.99 0.50
N ILE A 174 7.82 16.37 0.62
CA ILE A 174 8.17 15.12 -0.08
C ILE A 174 8.22 14.00 0.96
N CYS A 175 7.30 13.05 0.88
CA CYS A 175 7.32 11.82 1.66
C CYS A 175 7.92 10.70 0.82
N LYS A 176 9.06 10.15 1.26
CA LYS A 176 9.71 8.98 0.65
C LYS A 176 9.55 7.77 1.57
N VAL A 177 8.97 6.71 1.05
CA VAL A 177 8.76 5.44 1.75
C VAL A 177 9.48 4.35 0.98
N ASN A 178 10.54 3.81 1.57
CA ASN A 178 11.33 2.74 0.98
C ASN A 178 11.08 1.44 1.76
N LEU A 179 10.61 0.40 1.07
CA LEU A 179 10.32 -0.92 1.61
C LEU A 179 11.20 -1.94 0.86
N SER A 180 12.28 -2.38 1.49
CA SER A 180 13.29 -3.19 0.79
C SER A 180 12.81 -4.60 0.40
N LYS A 181 11.93 -5.19 1.20
CA LYS A 181 11.34 -6.51 0.94
C LYS A 181 10.00 -6.62 1.64
N ILE A 182 8.95 -6.77 0.86
CA ILE A 182 7.60 -7.10 1.31
C ILE A 182 7.36 -8.55 0.89
N ASN A 183 6.94 -9.39 1.82
CA ASN A 183 6.43 -10.72 1.55
C ASN A 183 5.03 -10.80 2.15
N SER A 184 4.05 -11.24 1.37
CA SER A 184 2.68 -11.44 1.79
C SER A 184 2.28 -12.86 1.41
N LYS A 185 1.96 -13.67 2.42
CA LYS A 185 1.48 -15.05 2.25
C LYS A 185 0.09 -15.17 2.81
N VAL A 186 -0.82 -15.72 2.03
CA VAL A 186 -2.17 -16.10 2.47
C VAL A 186 -2.21 -17.61 2.58
N LEU A 187 -2.35 -18.11 3.81
CA LEU A 187 -2.44 -19.53 4.12
C LEU A 187 -3.89 -19.87 4.48
N LYS A 188 -4.31 -21.06 4.08
CA LYS A 188 -5.54 -21.69 4.55
C LYS A 188 -5.14 -22.90 5.39
N SER A 189 -5.40 -22.81 6.68
CA SER A 189 -5.28 -23.95 7.59
C SER A 189 -6.46 -24.88 7.29
N GLY A 190 -6.19 -26.12 6.88
CA GLY A 190 -7.17 -27.19 6.80
C GLY A 190 -6.76 -28.34 7.71
N GLN A 191 -7.68 -29.27 7.98
CA GLN A 191 -7.50 -30.35 8.96
C GLN A 191 -6.33 -31.34 8.65
N LEU A 192 -5.68 -31.25 7.49
CA LEU A 192 -4.60 -32.17 7.10
C LEU A 192 -3.32 -31.58 6.50
N GLU A 193 -3.22 -30.28 6.18
CA GLU A 193 -1.96 -29.60 5.78
C GLU A 193 -2.26 -28.11 5.49
N ASP A 194 -1.35 -27.20 5.83
CA ASP A 194 -1.48 -25.77 5.52
C ASP A 194 -1.32 -25.55 4.01
N THR A 195 -2.43 -25.24 3.32
CA THR A 195 -2.40 -24.96 1.89
C THR A 195 -2.10 -23.47 1.66
N CYS A 196 -0.98 -23.15 1.02
CA CYS A 196 -0.68 -21.80 0.58
C CYS A 196 -1.64 -21.43 -0.56
N LEU A 197 -2.32 -20.28 -0.44
CA LEU A 197 -3.23 -19.77 -1.48
C LEU A 197 -2.52 -18.78 -2.41
N VAL A 198 -1.78 -17.85 -1.82
CA VAL A 198 -1.06 -16.78 -2.53
C VAL A 198 0.23 -16.47 -1.81
N GLU A 199 1.31 -16.38 -2.55
CA GLU A 199 2.58 -15.79 -2.12
C GLU A 199 2.90 -14.59 -2.99
N LEU A 200 3.18 -13.44 -2.37
CA LEU A 200 3.53 -12.20 -3.05
C LEU A 200 4.81 -11.67 -2.42
N SER A 201 5.84 -11.44 -3.21
CA SER A 201 7.06 -10.77 -2.76
C SER A 201 7.43 -9.63 -3.69
N LEU A 202 7.79 -8.47 -3.13
CA LEU A 202 8.18 -7.29 -3.91
C LEU A 202 9.05 -6.34 -3.08
N ALA A 203 9.81 -5.48 -3.75
CA ALA A 203 10.43 -4.30 -3.16
C ALA A 203 9.76 -3.03 -3.71
N LEU A 204 9.59 -1.99 -2.88
CA LEU A 204 8.83 -0.78 -3.23
C LEU A 204 9.59 0.48 -2.78
N ASP A 205 9.74 1.47 -3.66
CA ASP A 205 10.05 2.86 -3.31
C ASP A 205 8.86 3.73 -3.74
N LEU A 206 8.20 4.33 -2.77
CA LEU A 206 7.08 5.24 -2.98
C LEU A 206 7.53 6.66 -2.63
N ARG A 207 7.33 7.60 -3.55
CA ARG A 207 7.57 9.03 -3.33
C ARG A 207 6.30 9.80 -3.60
N LEU A 208 5.85 10.54 -2.59
CA LEU A 208 4.66 11.38 -2.64
C LEU A 208 5.10 12.82 -2.42
N GLN A 209 4.78 13.70 -3.37
CA GLN A 209 5.01 15.13 -3.24
C GLN A 209 3.67 15.83 -3.07
N VAL A 210 3.56 16.61 -1.99
CA VAL A 210 2.35 17.33 -1.61
C VAL A 210 2.68 18.81 -1.48
N SER A 211 1.87 19.68 -2.06
CA SER A 211 2.04 21.12 -1.89
C SER A 211 1.61 21.56 -0.49
N VAL A 212 2.44 22.34 0.21
CA VAL A 212 2.16 22.81 1.58
C VAL A 212 1.07 23.90 1.59
N SER A 213 0.95 24.68 0.51
CA SER A 213 0.00 25.80 0.44
C SER A 213 -1.45 25.35 0.26
N SER A 214 -1.66 24.20 -0.37
CA SER A 214 -2.98 23.76 -0.87
C SER A 214 -3.28 22.30 -0.52
N TRP A 215 -2.36 21.61 0.17
CA TRP A 215 -2.49 20.21 0.60
C TRP A 215 -2.94 19.25 -0.51
N HIS A 216 -2.64 19.59 -1.77
CA HIS A 216 -2.91 18.75 -2.92
C HIS A 216 -1.68 17.91 -3.26
N LEU A 217 -1.94 16.69 -3.72
CA LEU A 217 -0.93 15.75 -4.17
C LEU A 217 -0.47 16.17 -5.57
N THR A 218 0.73 16.71 -5.69
CA THR A 218 1.29 17.18 -6.96
C THR A 218 1.89 16.03 -7.75
N ALA A 219 2.67 15.16 -7.10
CA ALA A 219 3.36 14.07 -7.76
C ALA A 219 3.34 12.76 -6.95
N VAL A 220 3.17 11.65 -7.66
CA VAL A 220 3.26 10.29 -7.14
C VAL A 220 4.25 9.51 -7.99
N THR A 221 5.32 9.01 -7.38
CA THR A 221 6.23 8.07 -8.02
C THR A 221 6.22 6.75 -7.27
N VAL A 222 5.96 5.66 -7.97
CA VAL A 222 5.94 4.30 -7.45
C VAL A 222 6.94 3.47 -8.25
N ASP A 223 8.04 3.07 -7.62
CA ASP A 223 9.01 2.16 -8.20
C ASP A 223 8.90 0.79 -7.50
N VAL A 224 8.62 -0.26 -8.26
CA VAL A 224 8.49 -1.65 -7.78
C VAL A 224 9.60 -2.48 -8.40
N TRP A 225 10.34 -3.23 -7.59
CA TRP A 225 11.38 -4.15 -8.08
C TRP A 225 11.08 -5.59 -7.67
N THR A 226 11.46 -6.53 -8.55
CA THR A 226 11.44 -7.97 -8.26
C THR A 226 10.06 -8.45 -7.77
N LEU A 227 9.00 -7.98 -8.41
CA LEU A 227 7.64 -8.42 -8.09
C LEU A 227 7.49 -9.89 -8.47
N HIS A 228 7.24 -10.73 -7.49
CA HIS A 228 6.97 -12.15 -7.68
C HIS A 228 5.66 -12.51 -7.00
N ALA A 229 4.67 -12.92 -7.78
CA ALA A 229 3.38 -13.38 -7.28
C ALA A 229 3.13 -14.83 -7.71
N GLU A 230 2.93 -15.72 -6.75
CA GLU A 230 2.53 -17.11 -6.99
C GLU A 230 1.10 -17.32 -6.48
N LEU A 231 0.20 -17.70 -7.39
CA LEU A 231 -1.18 -18.03 -7.10
C LEU A 231 -1.36 -19.54 -7.18
N HIS A 232 -1.89 -20.13 -6.13
CA HIS A 232 -2.18 -21.57 -6.06
C HIS A 232 -3.66 -21.86 -6.25
N GLU A 233 -3.97 -23.12 -6.56
CA GLU A 233 -5.33 -23.63 -6.78
C GLU A 233 -6.32 -23.31 -5.68
N GLY A 234 -5.84 -23.32 -4.44
CA GLY A 234 -6.69 -23.10 -3.28
C GLY A 234 -7.42 -21.76 -3.34
N LEU A 235 -6.87 -20.75 -4.03
CA LEU A 235 -7.52 -19.45 -4.20
C LEU A 235 -8.80 -19.57 -5.03
N PHE A 236 -8.78 -20.31 -6.14
CA PHE A 236 -9.92 -20.47 -7.05
C PHE A 236 -11.01 -21.37 -6.47
N HIS A 237 -10.65 -22.30 -5.59
CA HIS A 237 -11.59 -23.17 -4.87
C HIS A 237 -12.05 -22.57 -3.53
N SER A 238 -11.48 -21.43 -3.12
CA SER A 238 -11.86 -20.75 -1.88
C SER A 238 -13.06 -19.85 -2.13
N GLN A 239 -13.97 -19.78 -1.15
CA GLN A 239 -15.14 -18.88 -1.13
C GLN A 239 -14.73 -17.37 -1.15
N LEU A 240 -13.43 -17.07 -1.16
CA LEU A 240 -12.85 -15.74 -1.22
C LEU A 240 -13.25 -14.92 -2.43
N LEU A 241 -13.28 -15.52 -3.62
CA LEU A 241 -13.68 -14.83 -4.84
C LEU A 241 -15.20 -14.67 -4.94
N CYS A 242 -15.96 -15.61 -4.34
CA CYS A 242 -17.42 -15.58 -4.30
C CYS A 242 -17.99 -14.48 -3.38
N HIS A 243 -17.20 -13.99 -2.40
CA HIS A 243 -17.65 -13.00 -1.42
C HIS A 243 -17.25 -11.55 -1.74
N ALA A 244 -16.77 -11.25 -2.96
CA ALA A 244 -16.63 -9.86 -3.40
C ALA A 244 -18.00 -9.16 -3.26
N PRO A 245 -18.13 -8.14 -2.39
CA PRO A 245 -19.43 -7.56 -2.09
C PRO A 245 -19.99 -6.89 -3.33
N GLY A 246 -21.10 -7.45 -3.83
CA GLY A 246 -22.10 -6.79 -4.65
C GLY A 246 -21.54 -5.90 -5.75
N ARG A 247 -21.09 -6.50 -6.85
CA ARG A 247 -21.17 -5.83 -8.15
C ARG A 247 -22.65 -5.44 -8.32
N ILE A 248 -22.95 -4.15 -8.30
CA ILE A 248 -24.29 -3.62 -8.56
C ILE A 248 -24.62 -3.98 -10.01
N SER A 249 -25.17 -5.17 -10.23
CA SER A 249 -25.80 -5.58 -11.48
C SER A 249 -27.18 -4.93 -11.54
N LYS A 250 -27.24 -3.63 -11.80
CA LYS A 250 -28.41 -3.05 -12.45
C LYS A 250 -28.26 -3.32 -13.94
N SER A 251 -28.73 -4.48 -14.38
CA SER A 251 -29.16 -4.67 -15.76
C SER A 251 -30.35 -3.74 -16.00
N VAL A 252 -30.10 -2.54 -16.51
CA VAL A 252 -31.16 -1.69 -17.03
C VAL A 252 -31.61 -2.32 -18.34
N SER A 253 -32.80 -2.93 -18.31
CA SER A 253 -33.55 -3.33 -19.49
C SER A 253 -33.80 -2.09 -20.33
N CYS A 254 -33.26 -2.08 -21.55
CA CYS A 254 -33.52 -1.05 -22.54
C CYS A 254 -34.87 -1.32 -23.19
N SER A 255 -35.93 -0.73 -22.65
CA SER A 255 -37.20 -0.56 -23.34
C SER A 255 -37.78 0.79 -22.94
N ASP A 256 -37.95 1.62 -23.95
CA ASP A 256 -38.68 2.89 -23.98
C ASP A 256 -38.04 4.05 -23.21
N LEU A 257 -37.33 4.93 -23.93
CA LEU A 257 -37.41 6.38 -23.72
C LEU A 257 -36.96 7.10 -25.01
N THR A 258 -37.95 7.79 -25.56
CA THR A 258 -38.00 8.79 -26.63
C THR A 258 -36.76 9.66 -26.84
N GLU A 259 -36.51 9.96 -28.13
CA GLU A 259 -35.57 10.93 -28.68
C GLU A 259 -35.47 12.22 -27.85
N ASN A 260 -34.29 12.47 -27.28
CA ASN A 260 -33.77 13.81 -27.03
C ASN A 260 -32.25 13.75 -27.18
N PHE A 261 -31.74 14.40 -28.22
CA PHE A 261 -30.31 14.57 -28.47
C PHE A 261 -29.70 15.44 -27.36
N ALA A 262 -29.04 14.81 -26.39
CA ALA A 262 -28.08 15.44 -25.49
C ALA A 262 -26.73 14.74 -25.66
N GLU A 263 -25.66 15.54 -25.80
CA GLU A 263 -24.29 15.08 -26.05
C GLU A 263 -23.85 13.96 -25.08
N PRO A 264 -23.08 12.95 -25.55
CA PRO A 264 -22.57 11.90 -24.69
C PRO A 264 -21.46 12.45 -23.80
N THR A 265 -21.78 12.81 -22.56
CA THR A 265 -20.78 13.16 -21.55
C THR A 265 -19.91 11.93 -21.25
N LEU A 266 -18.68 11.91 -21.77
CA LEU A 266 -17.72 10.83 -21.56
C LEU A 266 -17.46 10.64 -20.04
N PRO A 267 -17.84 9.50 -19.43
CA PRO A 267 -17.74 9.28 -17.98
C PRO A 267 -16.29 9.30 -17.42
N GLY A 268 -15.28 9.27 -18.29
CA GLY A 268 -13.87 9.19 -17.91
C GLY A 268 -13.20 10.52 -17.56
N LEU A 269 -13.73 11.66 -18.01
CA LEU A 269 -13.08 12.97 -17.85
C LEU A 269 -13.05 13.45 -16.39
N TYR A 270 -14.06 13.11 -15.58
CA TYR A 270 -14.09 13.43 -14.15
C TYR A 270 -13.01 12.69 -13.34
N LEU A 271 -12.58 11.51 -13.80
CA LEU A 271 -11.49 10.77 -13.14
C LEU A 271 -10.13 11.41 -13.43
N LEU A 272 -9.96 12.05 -14.60
CA LEU A 272 -8.76 12.78 -14.96
C LEU A 272 -8.57 14.05 -14.12
N GLN A 273 -9.65 14.72 -13.71
CA GLN A 273 -9.58 15.86 -12.78
C GLN A 273 -9.12 15.49 -11.36
N ARG A 274 -9.19 14.21 -10.99
CA ARG A 274 -8.81 13.73 -9.65
C ARG A 274 -7.39 13.15 -9.59
N LEU A 275 -6.72 13.06 -10.74
CA LEU A 275 -5.36 12.55 -10.83
C LEU A 275 -4.34 13.64 -10.48
N PRO A 276 -3.22 13.28 -9.81
CA PRO A 276 -2.11 14.19 -9.56
C PRO A 276 -1.53 14.75 -10.86
N ASP A 277 -0.82 15.88 -10.76
CA ASP A 277 -0.15 16.52 -11.90
C ASP A 277 0.96 15.63 -12.50
N GLN A 278 1.54 14.75 -11.69
CA GLN A 278 2.50 13.76 -12.17
C GLN A 278 2.27 12.40 -11.52
N VAL A 279 2.08 11.35 -12.33
CA VAL A 279 2.03 9.96 -11.86
C VAL A 279 3.06 9.15 -12.63
N LYS A 280 4.06 8.64 -11.91
CA LYS A 280 5.07 7.74 -12.45
C LYS A 280 4.96 6.39 -11.76
N VAL A 281 4.78 5.33 -12.53
CA VAL A 281 4.77 3.96 -12.04
C VAL A 281 5.80 3.17 -12.84
N LYS A 282 6.83 2.68 -12.17
CA LYS A 282 7.85 1.80 -12.76
C LYS A 282 7.80 0.45 -12.06
N MET A 283 7.75 -0.63 -12.83
CA MET A 283 7.89 -1.98 -12.31
C MET A 283 8.99 -2.69 -13.08
N GLU A 284 9.99 -3.18 -12.36
CA GLU A 284 11.10 -3.94 -12.91
C GLU A 284 11.03 -5.39 -12.45
N ASN A 285 11.28 -6.31 -13.38
CA ASN A 285 11.31 -7.76 -13.15
C ASN A 285 10.06 -8.27 -12.45
N THR A 286 8.92 -8.15 -13.13
CA THR A 286 7.65 -8.70 -12.66
C THR A 286 7.50 -10.15 -13.12
N SER A 287 7.09 -11.03 -12.22
CA SER A 287 6.82 -12.44 -12.48
C SER A 287 5.56 -12.86 -11.76
N VAL A 288 4.59 -13.39 -12.50
CA VAL A 288 3.35 -13.92 -11.97
C VAL A 288 3.27 -15.38 -12.38
N VAL A 289 3.20 -16.27 -11.40
CA VAL A 289 3.11 -17.71 -11.58
C VAL A 289 1.74 -18.16 -11.10
N LEU A 290 1.00 -18.81 -11.97
CA LEU A 290 -0.25 -19.46 -11.64
C LEU A 290 0.00 -20.97 -11.64
N SER A 291 -0.11 -21.60 -10.47
CA SER A 291 0.17 -23.03 -10.27
C SER A 291 -1.11 -23.81 -10.00
N MET A 292 -1.38 -24.79 -10.85
CA MET A 292 -2.56 -25.66 -10.82
C MET A 292 -2.18 -27.15 -10.70
N ASN A 293 -3.16 -27.96 -10.34
CA ASN A 293 -3.18 -29.37 -9.96
C ASN A 293 -2.01 -29.80 -9.07
N SER A 294 -1.83 -29.17 -7.91
CA SER A 294 -0.71 -29.39 -7.00
C SER A 294 0.65 -29.24 -7.71
N GLN A 295 0.85 -28.11 -8.40
CA GLN A 295 2.06 -27.80 -9.18
C GLN A 295 2.31 -28.71 -10.39
N LYS A 296 1.28 -29.41 -10.90
CA LYS A 296 1.42 -30.14 -12.17
C LYS A 296 1.35 -29.22 -13.37
N ARG A 297 0.59 -28.12 -13.30
CA ARG A 297 0.44 -27.13 -14.37
C ARG A 297 0.89 -25.76 -13.90
N HIS A 298 1.70 -25.08 -14.71
CA HIS A 298 2.15 -23.72 -14.40
C HIS A 298 1.93 -22.81 -15.61
N LEU A 299 1.40 -21.62 -15.35
CA LEU A 299 1.39 -20.51 -16.29
C LEU A 299 2.26 -19.41 -15.69
N THR A 300 3.31 -19.04 -16.39
CA THR A 300 4.27 -18.04 -15.93
C THR A 300 4.21 -16.84 -16.86
N TRP A 301 3.81 -15.69 -16.32
CA TRP A 301 3.93 -14.40 -16.98
C TRP A 301 5.15 -13.68 -16.41
N THR A 302 6.09 -13.28 -17.25
CA THR A 302 7.22 -12.44 -16.87
C THR A 302 7.26 -11.18 -17.71
N LEU A 303 7.50 -10.03 -17.09
CA LEU A 303 7.68 -8.76 -17.78
C LEU A 303 8.84 -8.01 -17.13
N LYS A 304 9.86 -7.68 -17.92
CA LYS A 304 11.11 -7.07 -17.44
C LYS A 304 10.93 -5.62 -17.02
N LEU A 305 10.21 -4.83 -17.82
CA LEU A 305 9.94 -3.43 -17.51
C LEU A 305 8.50 -3.08 -17.88
N LEU A 306 7.79 -2.50 -16.91
CA LEU A 306 6.57 -1.73 -17.12
C LEU A 306 6.85 -0.31 -16.63
N HIS A 307 6.76 0.67 -17.51
CA HIS A 307 6.90 2.07 -17.14
C HIS A 307 5.68 2.83 -17.65
N PHE A 308 4.95 3.43 -16.72
CA PHE A 308 3.83 4.30 -16.99
C PHE A 308 4.15 5.68 -16.44
N LEU A 309 4.06 6.69 -17.30
CA LEU A 309 4.30 8.08 -16.95
C LEU A 309 3.12 8.90 -17.43
N TYR A 310 2.46 9.56 -16.49
CA TYR A 310 1.43 10.54 -16.73
C TYR A 310 1.93 11.88 -16.21
N HIS A 311 1.81 12.91 -17.03
CA HIS A 311 2.14 14.27 -16.67
C HIS A 311 1.10 15.22 -17.23
N ARG A 312 0.58 16.07 -16.36
CA ARG A 312 -0.38 17.12 -16.64
C ARG A 312 0.27 18.44 -16.28
N ASP A 313 0.30 19.36 -17.24
CA ASP A 313 0.85 20.69 -17.06
C ASP A 313 -0.31 21.70 -16.98
N GLU A 314 -0.49 22.28 -15.78
CA GLU A 314 -1.53 23.29 -15.49
C GLU A 314 -1.00 24.72 -15.71
N ASP A 315 0.32 24.92 -15.85
CA ASP A 315 0.93 26.25 -16.05
C ASP A 315 0.90 26.70 -17.52
N GLN A 316 0.72 25.75 -18.45
CA GLN A 316 0.55 26.02 -19.87
C GLN A 316 -0.93 26.22 -20.22
N LEU A 317 -1.18 27.10 -21.20
CA LEU A 317 -2.54 27.44 -21.65
C LEU A 317 -3.31 26.14 -22.01
N PRO A 318 -4.56 25.97 -21.58
CA PRO A 318 -5.36 24.79 -21.95
C PRO A 318 -5.64 24.78 -23.45
N LEU A 319 -5.93 23.59 -23.98
CA LEU A 319 -6.54 23.43 -25.30
C LEU A 319 -7.83 24.25 -25.35
N ARG A 320 -7.85 25.30 -26.18
CA ARG A 320 -9.11 25.92 -26.60
C ARG A 320 -9.79 24.97 -27.56
N SER A 321 -10.79 24.24 -27.09
CA SER A 321 -11.64 23.42 -27.95
C SER A 321 -12.44 24.30 -28.93
N PHE A 322 -12.60 23.81 -30.15
CA PHE A 322 -13.58 24.33 -31.13
C PHE A 322 -15.04 24.04 -30.72
N THR A 323 -15.27 23.38 -29.57
CA THR A 323 -16.57 23.09 -28.95
C THR A 323 -16.64 23.71 -27.55
N ALA A 324 -17.75 24.38 -27.24
CA ALA A 324 -17.83 25.47 -26.26
C ALA A 324 -17.70 25.13 -24.76
N ASN A 325 -17.42 23.89 -24.33
CA ASN A 325 -17.68 23.49 -22.92
C ASN A 325 -16.57 22.74 -22.16
N TYR A 326 -15.38 22.47 -22.73
CA TYR A 326 -14.36 21.69 -22.01
C TYR A 326 -12.93 22.15 -22.29
N ASP A 327 -12.35 22.92 -21.36
CA ASP A 327 -10.92 23.24 -21.33
C ASP A 327 -10.14 22.00 -20.83
N MET A 328 -9.33 21.40 -21.71
CA MET A 328 -8.41 20.32 -21.32
C MET A 328 -7.00 20.89 -21.11
N ALA A 329 -6.44 20.70 -19.92
CA ALA A 329 -5.04 20.97 -19.64
C ALA A 329 -4.12 20.09 -20.51
N GLN A 330 -2.92 20.56 -20.80
CA GLN A 330 -1.93 19.82 -21.57
C GLN A 330 -1.55 18.54 -20.82
N MET A 331 -1.73 17.38 -21.45
CA MET A 331 -1.47 16.08 -20.82
C MET A 331 -0.61 15.19 -21.70
N SER A 332 0.29 14.43 -21.07
CA SER A 332 1.12 13.43 -21.72
C SER A 332 1.05 12.13 -20.94
N THR A 333 0.82 11.03 -21.65
CA THR A 333 0.74 9.68 -21.11
C THR A 333 1.64 8.77 -21.93
N GLU A 334 2.69 8.27 -21.31
CA GLU A 334 3.61 7.30 -21.90
C GLU A 334 3.47 5.95 -21.17
N LEU A 335 3.30 4.88 -21.93
CA LEU A 335 3.28 3.51 -21.47
C LEU A 335 4.34 2.73 -22.26
N LEU A 336 5.29 2.14 -21.54
CA LEU A 336 6.35 1.31 -22.08
C LEU A 336 6.31 -0.06 -21.42
N LEU A 337 6.24 -1.11 -22.24
CA LEU A 337 6.40 -2.50 -21.82
C LEU A 337 7.56 -3.12 -22.59
N GLU A 338 8.50 -3.75 -21.88
CA GLU A 338 9.64 -4.43 -22.48
C GLU A 338 9.75 -5.88 -21.99
N ASP A 339 10.14 -6.76 -22.91
CA ASP A 339 10.42 -8.17 -22.68
C ASP A 339 9.32 -8.90 -21.87
N GLY A 340 8.09 -8.86 -22.39
CA GLY A 340 6.94 -9.62 -21.88
C GLY A 340 6.91 -11.05 -22.43
N LEU A 341 6.76 -12.03 -21.56
CA LEU A 341 6.78 -13.44 -21.93
C LEU A 341 5.73 -14.22 -21.13
N LEU A 342 4.83 -14.90 -21.84
CA LEU A 342 3.88 -15.85 -21.27
C LEU A 342 4.34 -17.28 -21.61
N LEU A 343 4.63 -18.07 -20.59
CA LEU A 343 5.05 -19.46 -20.70
C LEU A 343 4.00 -20.39 -20.09
N SER A 344 3.78 -21.52 -20.73
CA SER A 344 2.99 -22.64 -20.19
C SER A 344 3.91 -23.75 -19.60
N GLN A 345 3.28 -24.80 -19.06
CA GLN A 345 3.78 -25.95 -18.29
C GLN A 345 5.13 -26.54 -18.76
N SER A 346 5.44 -26.49 -20.06
CA SER A 346 6.69 -27.01 -20.65
C SER A 346 7.62 -25.93 -21.21
N ARG A 347 7.58 -24.71 -20.65
CA ARG A 347 8.27 -23.52 -21.16
C ARG A 347 7.88 -23.18 -22.61
N GLN A 348 6.70 -23.62 -23.02
CA GLN A 348 6.14 -23.28 -24.31
C GLN A 348 5.71 -21.82 -24.30
N ARG A 349 6.20 -21.05 -25.26
CA ARG A 349 5.89 -19.63 -25.40
C ARG A 349 4.49 -19.49 -25.97
N ILE A 350 3.60 -18.79 -25.25
CA ILE A 350 2.26 -18.43 -25.70
C ILE A 350 2.25 -17.00 -26.23
N VAL A 351 2.81 -16.05 -25.48
CA VAL A 351 2.95 -14.64 -25.90
C VAL A 351 4.39 -14.22 -25.71
N CYS A 352 4.98 -13.61 -26.73
CA CYS A 352 6.29 -12.97 -26.67
C CYS A 352 6.14 -11.53 -27.13
N LEU A 353 6.33 -10.58 -26.22
CA LEU A 353 6.36 -9.16 -26.48
C LEU A 353 7.79 -8.65 -26.26
N ASN A 354 8.41 -8.10 -27.30
CA ASN A 354 9.74 -7.51 -27.15
C ASN A 354 9.66 -6.08 -26.62
N SER A 355 8.89 -5.22 -27.31
CA SER A 355 8.66 -3.86 -26.86
C SER A 355 7.33 -3.35 -27.40
N LEU A 356 6.55 -2.74 -26.51
CA LEU A 356 5.35 -1.98 -26.79
C LEU A 356 5.51 -0.60 -26.15
N LYS A 357 5.51 0.44 -26.97
CA LYS A 357 5.51 1.83 -26.54
C LYS A 357 4.24 2.50 -27.04
N ALA A 358 3.41 2.96 -26.12
CA ALA A 358 2.26 3.81 -26.43
C ALA A 358 2.51 5.18 -25.81
N ASN A 359 2.37 6.23 -26.61
CA ASN A 359 2.47 7.61 -26.13
C ASN A 359 1.28 8.41 -26.66
N VAL A 360 0.55 9.04 -25.75
CA VAL A 360 -0.56 9.94 -26.05
C VAL A 360 -0.21 11.29 -25.47
N GLN A 361 -0.06 12.29 -26.33
CA GLN A 361 0.23 13.66 -25.94
C GLN A 361 -0.85 14.59 -26.50
N VAL A 362 -1.44 15.35 -25.60
CA VAL A 362 -2.52 16.29 -25.85
C VAL A 362 -1.95 17.67 -25.61
N THR A 363 -1.68 18.39 -26.70
CA THR A 363 -1.11 19.75 -26.71
C THR A 363 -2.20 20.77 -27.00
N THR A 364 -1.92 22.06 -26.78
CA THR A 364 -2.83 23.20 -27.09
C THR A 364 -3.47 23.23 -28.47
N ILE A 365 -2.87 22.55 -29.45
CA ILE A 365 -3.26 22.63 -30.87
C ILE A 365 -3.69 21.26 -31.39
N ASP A 366 -3.00 20.18 -30.99
CA ASP A 366 -3.21 18.84 -31.53
C ASP A 366 -3.21 17.74 -30.46
N LEU A 367 -4.00 16.70 -30.73
CA LEU A 367 -3.93 15.41 -30.05
C LEU A 367 -3.08 14.46 -30.89
N SER A 368 -1.92 14.07 -30.34
CA SER A 368 -1.02 13.10 -30.95
C SER A 368 -1.05 11.80 -30.17
N ALA A 369 -1.24 10.69 -30.88
CA ALA A 369 -1.16 9.35 -30.33
C ALA A 369 -0.22 8.52 -31.20
N SER A 370 0.77 7.90 -30.58
CA SER A 370 1.72 7.03 -31.24
C SER A 370 1.74 5.67 -30.52
N LEU A 371 1.67 4.62 -31.31
CA LEU A 371 1.76 3.25 -30.85
C LEU A 371 2.86 2.56 -31.65
N VAL A 372 3.97 2.24 -30.99
CA VAL A 372 5.10 1.54 -31.58
C VAL A 372 5.15 0.15 -30.98
N LEU A 373 4.89 -0.84 -31.82
CA LEU A 373 5.00 -2.25 -31.47
C LEU A 373 6.14 -2.86 -32.28
N ASN A 374 7.22 -3.27 -31.61
CA ASN A 374 8.39 -3.84 -32.31
C ASN A 374 8.10 -5.27 -32.77
N THR A 375 7.82 -6.17 -31.82
CA THR A 375 7.44 -7.55 -32.12
C THR A 375 6.52 -8.08 -31.03
N CYS A 376 5.37 -8.62 -31.43
CA CYS A 376 4.48 -9.41 -30.59
C CYS A 376 4.15 -10.72 -31.31
N ILE A 377 4.53 -11.85 -30.73
CA ILE A 377 4.26 -13.18 -31.28
C ILE A 377 3.30 -13.88 -30.35
N ILE A 378 2.15 -14.28 -30.88
CA ILE A 378 1.13 -15.05 -30.15
C ILE A 378 1.06 -16.43 -30.79
N HIS A 379 1.40 -17.46 -30.00
CA HIS A 379 1.27 -18.85 -30.40
C HIS A 379 -0.03 -19.41 -29.85
N TYR A 380 -1.03 -19.52 -30.71
CA TYR A 380 -2.29 -20.15 -30.34
C TYR A 380 -2.10 -21.66 -30.16
N ARG A 381 -2.42 -22.14 -28.96
CA ARG A 381 -2.44 -23.58 -28.63
C ARG A 381 -3.78 -23.91 -27.99
N HIS A 382 -4.64 -24.56 -28.76
CA HIS A 382 -6.03 -24.77 -28.36
C HIS A 382 -6.17 -25.39 -26.96
N GLN A 383 -5.39 -26.42 -26.61
CA GLN A 383 -5.47 -27.11 -25.32
C GLN A 383 -5.14 -26.21 -24.11
N GLU A 384 -4.15 -25.33 -24.25
CA GLU A 384 -3.77 -24.41 -23.18
C GLU A 384 -4.79 -23.27 -23.06
N PHE A 385 -5.11 -22.63 -24.19
CA PHE A 385 -6.07 -21.53 -24.20
C PHE A 385 -7.44 -21.94 -23.70
N SER A 386 -7.97 -23.09 -24.14
CA SER A 386 -9.28 -23.55 -23.70
C SER A 386 -9.29 -23.84 -22.20
N HIS A 387 -8.24 -24.46 -21.66
CA HIS A 387 -8.14 -24.73 -20.23
C HIS A 387 -8.13 -23.44 -19.39
N TRP A 388 -7.27 -22.47 -19.74
CA TRP A 388 -7.16 -21.22 -18.98
C TRP A 388 -8.39 -20.31 -19.15
N LEU A 389 -8.98 -20.25 -20.34
CA LEU A 389 -10.22 -19.51 -20.57
C LEU A 389 -11.41 -20.14 -19.85
N LEU A 390 -11.51 -21.48 -19.82
CA LEU A 390 -12.55 -22.17 -19.06
C LEU A 390 -12.42 -21.88 -17.55
N MET A 391 -11.20 -21.83 -17.00
CA MET A 391 -10.97 -21.45 -15.61
C MET A 391 -11.47 -20.03 -15.31
N LEU A 392 -11.10 -19.05 -16.15
CA LEU A 392 -11.58 -17.66 -15.99
C LEU A 392 -13.10 -17.56 -16.17
N ALA A 393 -13.67 -18.32 -17.12
CA ALA A 393 -15.11 -18.36 -17.33
C ALA A 393 -15.86 -18.96 -16.13
N LEU A 394 -15.35 -20.05 -15.56
CA LEU A 394 -15.91 -20.67 -14.35
C LEU A 394 -15.90 -19.72 -13.15
N GLU A 395 -14.84 -18.90 -12.99
CA GLU A 395 -14.79 -17.86 -11.97
C GLU A 395 -15.87 -16.78 -12.21
N THR A 396 -16.03 -16.32 -13.45
CA THR A 396 -17.07 -15.33 -13.78
C THR A 396 -18.50 -15.87 -13.63
N GLN A 397 -18.71 -17.16 -13.83
CA GLN A 397 -20.03 -17.81 -13.70
C GLN A 397 -20.35 -18.24 -12.27
N GLY A 398 -19.35 -18.55 -11.44
CA GLY A 398 -19.53 -18.84 -10.01
C GLY A 398 -20.06 -17.64 -9.20
N ALA A 399 -19.92 -16.42 -9.74
CA ALA A 399 -20.55 -15.21 -9.20
C ALA A 399 -22.03 -15.05 -9.62
N SER A 400 -22.53 -15.90 -10.52
CA SER A 400 -23.90 -15.89 -11.03
C SER A 400 -24.50 -17.29 -11.02
N SER A 401 -24.69 -17.91 -9.85
CA SER A 401 -25.58 -19.08 -9.79
C SER A 401 -27.04 -18.62 -9.70
N PRO A 402 -27.95 -19.12 -10.55
CA PRO A 402 -29.36 -18.82 -10.48
C PRO A 402 -30.01 -19.56 -9.31
N ASP A 403 -30.88 -18.87 -8.58
CA ASP A 403 -31.83 -19.46 -7.63
C ASP A 403 -32.62 -20.57 -8.32
N LEU A 404 -32.27 -21.83 -8.06
CA LEU A 404 -33.09 -22.97 -8.43
C LEU A 404 -34.29 -23.01 -7.48
N LYS A 405 -35.34 -22.24 -7.80
CA LYS A 405 -36.65 -22.40 -7.16
C LYS A 405 -37.15 -23.81 -7.43
N GLN A 406 -37.15 -24.63 -6.38
CA GLN A 406 -38.03 -25.78 -6.25
C GLN A 406 -39.47 -25.32 -6.56
N LYS A 407 -40.03 -25.80 -7.66
CA LYS A 407 -41.49 -25.89 -7.81
C LYS A 407 -41.89 -27.33 -7.50
N LYS A 408 -42.74 -27.45 -6.48
CA LYS A 408 -43.65 -28.56 -6.25
C LYS A 408 -44.50 -28.84 -7.48
#